data_AF-A0A183DI99-F1
#
_entry.id   AF-A0A183DI99-F1
#
_cell.length_a   1.000
_cell.length_b   1.000
_cell.length_c   1.000
_cell.angle_alpha   90.00
_cell.angle_beta   90.00
_cell.angle_gamma   90.00
#
_symmetry.space_group_name_H-M   'P 1'
#
loop_
_entity.id
_entity.type
_entity.pdbx_description
1 polymer ?
#
loop_
_entity_poly.entity_id
_entity_poly.type
_entity_poly.pdbx_seq_one_letter_code
_entity_poly.pdbx_strand_id
1 'polypeptide(L)' 'LSNIAMALDFASKEDAIQYCEKNEFSYEVIEPNERKIEPKTYAENFSWNKRTRITNK' A
#
# COMPACT_ATOMS: atom_id res chain seq x y z
N LEU A 1 -0.01 27.69 7.35
CA LEU A 1 -1.03 26.77 6.78
C LEU A 1 -1.19 25.54 7.70
N SER A 2 -1.53 25.73 8.98
CA SER A 2 -1.56 24.63 9.95
C SER A 2 -2.94 24.00 10.18
N ASN A 3 -4.02 24.59 9.63
CA ASN A 3 -5.41 24.17 9.91
C ASN A 3 -6.29 24.07 8.64
N ILE A 4 -5.70 23.89 7.46
CA ILE A 4 -6.44 23.45 6.27
C ILE A 4 -5.99 22.02 6.03
N ALA A 5 -6.89 21.06 6.23
CA ALA A 5 -6.66 19.66 5.92
C ALA A 5 -6.45 19.55 4.39
N MET A 6 -5.20 19.68 3.95
CA MET A 6 -4.80 19.57 2.54
C MET A 6 -4.69 18.10 2.13
N ALA A 7 -5.75 17.33 2.38
CA ALA A 7 -5.92 16.00 1.84
C ALA A 7 -6.76 16.15 0.56
N LEU A 8 -6.07 16.13 -0.57
CA LEU A 8 -6.70 16.14 -1.90
C LEU A 8 -6.63 14.72 -2.45
N ASP A 9 -7.80 14.15 -2.74
CA ASP A 9 -7.90 12.84 -3.38
C ASP A 9 -7.91 13.02 -4.91
N PHE A 10 -7.00 12.33 -5.59
CA PHE A 10 -6.92 12.30 -7.05
C PHE A 10 -7.23 10.89 -7.57
N ALA A 11 -7.81 10.80 -8.76
CA ALA A 11 -8.11 9.52 -9.39
C ALA A 11 -6.86 8.83 -9.96
N SER A 12 -5.89 9.62 -10.43
CA SER A 12 -4.63 9.13 -11.00
C SER A 12 -3.43 9.87 -10.42
N LYS A 13 -2.24 9.26 -10.52
CA LYS A 13 -1.00 9.91 -10.08
C LYS A 13 -0.65 11.09 -10.99
N GLU A 14 -0.98 10.98 -12.27
CA GLU A 14 -0.70 12.00 -13.29
C GLU A 14 -1.49 13.28 -12.99
N ASP A 15 -2.76 13.15 -12.57
CA ASP A 15 -3.59 14.30 -12.20
C ASP A 15 -3.02 15.05 -10.99
N ALA A 16 -2.51 14.31 -9.99
CA ALA A 16 -1.88 14.90 -8.81
C ALA A 16 -0.59 15.66 -9.17
N ILE A 17 0.23 15.10 -10.05
CA ILE A 17 1.47 15.74 -10.52
C ILE A 17 1.15 17.03 -11.28
N GLN A 18 0.21 17.00 -12.22
CA GLN A 18 -0.19 18.19 -12.98
C GLN A 18 -0.75 19.29 -12.06
N TYR A 19 -1.45 18.91 -11.00
CA TYR A 19 -1.94 19.89 -10.02
C TYR A 19 -0.78 20.53 -9.27
N CYS A 20 0.19 19.76 -8.77
CA CYS A 20 1.36 20.30 -8.10
C CYS A 20 2.19 21.21 -9.01
N GLU A 21 2.39 20.83 -10.27
CA GLU A 21 3.12 21.63 -11.26
C GLU A 21 2.42 22.96 -11.57
N LYS A 22 1.09 22.96 -11.74
CA LYS A 22 0.29 24.18 -11.98
C LYS A 22 0.34 25.17 -10.82
N ASN A 23 0.49 24.66 -9.60
CA ASN A 23 0.53 25.47 -8.37
C ASN A 23 1.97 25.74 -7.90
N GLU A 24 2.98 25.31 -8.67
CA GLU A 24 4.41 25.46 -8.35
C GLU A 24 4.77 24.88 -6.97
N PHE A 25 4.11 23.79 -6.57
CA PHE A 25 4.41 23.09 -5.33
C PHE A 25 5.56 22.10 -5.53
N SER A 26 6.51 22.09 -4.60
CA SER A 26 7.51 21.02 -4.51
C SER A 26 6.81 19.72 -4.11
N TYR A 27 7.00 18.65 -4.90
CA TYR A 27 6.35 17.37 -4.69
C TYR A 27 7.36 16.21 -4.76
N GLU A 28 7.03 15.11 -4.08
CA GLU A 28 7.73 13.83 -4.18
C GLU A 28 6.69 12.74 -4.46
N VAL A 29 6.98 11.86 -5.42
CA VAL A 29 6.07 10.77 -5.80
C VAL A 29 6.46 9.51 -5.05
N ILE A 30 5.57 9.04 -4.19
CA ILE A 30 5.69 7.74 -3.50
C ILE A 30 4.85 6.73 -4.26
N GLU A 31 5.47 5.65 -4.75
CA GLU A 31 4.75 4.60 -5.46
C GLU A 31 3.80 3.84 -4.52
N PRO A 32 2.61 3.42 -5.00
CA PRO A 32 1.68 2.66 -4.20
C PRO A 32 2.32 1.31 -3.82
N ASN A 33 2.24 0.96 -2.54
CA ASN A 33 2.69 -0.34 -2.09
C ASN A 33 1.67 -1.40 -2.50
N GLU A 34 1.98 -2.14 -3.56
CA GLU A 34 1.15 -3.25 -3.99
C GLU A 34 1.26 -4.42 -3.01
N ARG A 35 0.10 -4.90 -2.54
CA ARG A 35 0.06 -6.11 -1.72
C ARG A 35 0.53 -7.31 -2.55
N LYS A 36 1.58 -7.98 -2.10
CA LYS A 36 1.95 -9.28 -2.64
C LYS A 36 0.98 -10.34 -2.13
N ILE A 37 0.24 -10.99 -3.04
CA ILE A 37 -0.65 -12.10 -2.68
C ILE A 37 0.19 -13.37 -2.58
N GLU A 38 0.38 -13.86 -1.35
CA GLU A 38 1.03 -15.14 -1.12
C GLU A 38 -0.02 -16.25 -1.03
N PRO A 39 0.18 -17.40 -1.71
CA PRO A 39 -0.73 -18.52 -1.62
C PRO A 39 -0.70 -19.06 -0.20
N LYS A 40 -1.88 -19.07 0.45
CA LYS A 40 -2.05 -19.63 1.79
C LYS A 40 -2.90 -20.86 1.68
N THR A 41 -2.40 -22.01 2.16
CA THR A 41 -3.22 -23.22 2.23
C THR A 41 -3.44 -23.61 3.69
N TYR A 42 -4.67 -24.00 4.01
CA TYR A 42 -4.99 -24.46 5.36
C TYR A 42 -4.23 -25.76 5.71
N ALA A 43 -3.90 -26.58 4.72
CA ALA A 43 -3.11 -27.81 4.89
C ALA A 43 -1.69 -27.54 5.42
N GLU A 44 -1.09 -26.39 5.10
CA GLU A 44 0.24 -26.02 5.59
C GLU A 44 0.30 -25.92 7.12
N ASN A 45 -0.81 -25.59 7.77
CA ASN A 45 -0.91 -25.51 9.23
C ASN A 45 -0.71 -26.86 9.93
N PHE A 46 -0.75 -27.99 9.21
CA PHE A 46 -0.61 -29.34 9.76
C PHE A 46 0.49 -30.16 9.08
N SER A 47 1.37 -29.51 8.31
CA SER A 47 2.45 -30.20 7.61
C SER A 47 3.43 -30.87 8.59
N TRP A 48 3.77 -32.14 8.31
CA TRP A 48 4.68 -32.95 9.15
C TRP A 48 6.15 -32.52 9.05
N ASN A 49 6.59 -32.08 7.86
CA ASN A 49 8.01 -31.78 7.58
C ASN A 49 8.26 -30.28 7.28
N LYS A 50 7.26 -29.41 7.44
CA LYS A 50 7.44 -27.96 7.25
C LYS A 50 7.26 -27.23 8.58
N ARG A 51 8.02 -26.13 8.77
CA ARG A 51 7.91 -25.24 9.93
C ARG A 51 6.72 -24.26 9.78
N THR A 52 5.58 -24.78 9.34
CA THR A 52 4.32 -24.05 9.19
C THR A 52 3.25 -24.60 10.12
N ARG A 53 3.56 -25.65 10.90
CA ARG A 53 2.63 -26.31 11.80
C ARG A 53 2.28 -25.42 12.99
N ILE A 54 0.99 -25.17 13.17
CA ILE A 54 0.47 -24.42 14.33
C ILE A 54 0.23 -25.40 15.51
N THR A 55 0.48 -24.95 16.73
CA THR A 55 0.35 -25.78 17.95
C THR A 55 -1.04 -25.74 18.56
N ASN A 56 -1.73 -24.60 18.49
CA ASN A 56 -3.13 -24.42 18.83
C ASN A 56 -3.85 -23.74 17.66
N LYS A 57 -5.13 -24.02 17.51
CA LYS A 57 -6.01 -23.39 16.52
C LYS A 57 -7.24 -22.81 17.21
#